data_AF-A0A0J6YCM6-F1
#
_entry.id   AF-A0A0J6YCM6-F1
#
_cell.length_a   1.000
_cell.length_b   1.000
_cell.length_c   1.000
_cell.angle_alpha   90.00
_cell.angle_beta   90.00
_cell.angle_gamma   90.00
#
_symmetry.space_group_name_H-M   'P 1'
#
loop_
_entity.id
_entity.type
_entity.pdbx_description
1 polymer ?
#
loop_
_entity_poly.entity_id
_entity_poly.type
_entity_poly.pdbx_seq_one_letter_code
_entity_poly.pdbx_strand_id
1 'polypeptide(L)'
;MASRAIPSHLRAPNTESRSAEERSFVRHHGKSQSHMAFEHASTNVAASQMRNALNALSDTVKDPSEKKRFEAEMDNFFSLFRRFLNDKAKGNVLSWDRIAPPQPNQVVEYSELSNSASVDYLKKLAVIKLNGGLGTSMGCVGPKSVIEVREGMSFLDLSVRQIEYLNRTYNVNVPLVLMNSFNTDDDTQSIIKKYEGHNIDIITFNQSRYPRVLKDSLLPAPKDYSSPITDWYPPGHGDVFESLYNSGTLDKLIERGVEIVFLSNADNLGAVVDMRILEHMVTNNSEYIMELTDKTKADVKGGTIIDYEGKARLLEIAQVPKEHVNEFKSIKKFKYFNTNNIWLNLRAIKRVVEESALEMEIIPNEKSIPADKKGEADISIIQLETAVGAAIRFFKGAHAWPAGH
;
A
#
# COMPACT_ATOMS: atom_id res chain seq x y z
N MET A 1 -45.54 -40.11 7.93
CA MET A 1 -44.82 -38.89 7.48
C MET A 1 -44.99 -37.82 8.54
N ALA A 2 -44.03 -37.08 9.08
CA ALA A 2 -42.57 -37.15 9.21
C ALA A 2 -42.20 -36.01 10.19
N SER A 3 -41.96 -36.29 11.47
CA SER A 3 -41.66 -35.27 12.49
C SER A 3 -40.17 -34.93 12.51
N ARG A 4 -39.86 -33.64 12.30
CA ARG A 4 -38.51 -33.07 12.21
C ARG A 4 -37.77 -33.16 13.55
N ALA A 5 -36.57 -33.73 13.51
CA ALA A 5 -35.62 -33.76 14.62
C ALA A 5 -34.96 -32.38 14.81
N ILE A 6 -34.78 -31.99 16.08
CA ILE A 6 -34.08 -30.79 16.51
C ILE A 6 -32.60 -31.15 16.76
N PRO A 7 -31.62 -30.35 16.30
CA PRO A 7 -30.20 -30.66 16.47
C PRO A 7 -29.67 -30.43 17.90
N SER A 8 -28.72 -31.27 18.30
CA SER A 8 -28.35 -31.63 19.68
C SER A 8 -27.47 -30.65 20.47
N HIS A 9 -27.24 -29.43 20.00
CA HIS A 9 -26.29 -28.47 20.62
C HIS A 9 -26.94 -27.45 21.58
N LEU A 10 -28.22 -27.63 21.93
CA LEU A 10 -29.01 -26.71 22.77
C LEU A 10 -29.47 -27.31 24.12
N ARG A 11 -28.89 -28.42 24.59
CA ARG A 11 -29.27 -29.03 25.88
C ARG A 11 -28.19 -28.79 26.95
N ALA A 12 -28.60 -28.21 28.08
CA ALA A 12 -27.74 -27.94 29.25
C ALA A 12 -27.22 -29.25 29.89
N PRO A 13 -26.04 -29.24 30.54
CA PRO A 13 -25.35 -30.47 30.92
C PRO A 13 -25.88 -31.08 32.23
N ASN A 14 -26.20 -32.36 32.20
CA ASN A 14 -26.37 -33.18 33.40
C ASN A 14 -25.09 -33.95 33.69
N THR A 15 -24.74 -33.99 34.97
CA THR A 15 -23.61 -34.65 35.61
C THR A 15 -23.65 -36.18 35.50
N GLU A 16 -22.46 -36.77 35.47
CA GLU A 16 -22.11 -38.20 35.64
C GLU A 16 -22.21 -39.13 34.42
N SER A 17 -21.05 -39.41 33.81
CA SER A 17 -20.52 -40.77 33.67
C SER A 17 -19.12 -40.75 33.04
N ARG A 18 -18.14 -41.31 33.75
CA ARG A 18 -16.77 -41.56 33.29
C ARG A 18 -16.76 -42.68 32.25
N SER A 19 -16.17 -42.42 31.08
CA SER A 19 -15.50 -43.44 30.27
C SER A 19 -14.54 -42.79 29.28
N ALA A 20 -13.40 -43.44 29.10
CA ALA A 20 -12.20 -42.94 28.44
C ALA A 20 -12.39 -42.70 26.93
N GLU A 21 -12.00 -41.51 26.47
CA GLU A 21 -11.68 -41.25 25.06
C GLU A 21 -10.36 -40.46 24.97
N GLU A 22 -9.47 -40.98 24.13
CA GLU A 22 -8.13 -40.48 23.86
C GLU A 22 -8.15 -39.04 23.35
N ARG A 23 -7.64 -38.11 24.16
CA ARG A 23 -7.32 -36.76 23.70
C ARG A 23 -6.02 -36.80 22.89
N SER A 24 -6.13 -36.70 21.57
CA SER A 24 -5.03 -36.28 20.71
C SER A 24 -4.72 -34.80 20.97
N PHE A 25 -3.87 -34.54 21.96
CA PHE A 25 -3.28 -33.22 22.17
C PHE A 25 -2.39 -32.90 20.96
N VAL A 26 -2.87 -32.07 20.04
CA VAL A 26 -1.99 -31.33 19.13
C VAL A 26 -1.19 -30.36 20.01
N ARG A 27 0.03 -30.76 20.38
CA ARG A 27 0.98 -29.90 21.06
C ARG A 27 1.37 -28.78 20.09
N HIS A 28 0.82 -27.58 20.31
CA HIS A 28 1.46 -26.38 19.81
C HIS A 28 2.83 -26.29 20.49
N HIS A 29 3.90 -26.62 19.76
CA HIS A 29 5.26 -26.35 20.22
C HIS A 29 5.45 -24.84 20.27
N GLY A 30 5.21 -24.23 21.43
CA GLY A 30 5.75 -22.91 21.74
C GLY A 30 7.28 -22.97 21.69
N LYS A 31 7.91 -22.04 20.98
CA LYS A 31 9.38 -21.94 20.91
C LYS A 31 9.95 -21.85 22.32
N SER A 32 11.01 -22.61 22.62
CA SER A 32 11.67 -22.53 23.94
C SER A 32 12.28 -21.13 24.15
N GLN A 33 12.43 -20.70 25.40
CA GLN A 33 13.08 -19.43 25.71
C GLN A 33 14.51 -19.34 25.13
N SER A 34 15.22 -20.46 25.06
CA SER A 34 16.54 -20.56 24.42
C SER A 34 16.48 -20.37 22.89
N HIS A 35 15.45 -20.91 22.22
CA HIS A 35 15.26 -20.73 20.78
C HIS A 35 14.89 -19.28 20.44
N MET A 36 14.05 -18.64 21.26
CA MET A 36 13.73 -17.22 21.10
C MET A 36 14.96 -16.33 21.35
N ALA A 37 15.76 -16.60 22.38
CA ALA A 37 16.99 -15.85 22.65
C ALA A 37 18.02 -15.97 21.51
N PHE A 38 18.16 -17.16 20.92
CA PHE A 38 19.04 -17.39 19.77
C PHE A 38 18.54 -16.69 18.50
N GLU A 39 17.24 -16.73 18.21
CA GLU A 39 16.64 -15.99 17.09
C GLU A 39 16.80 -14.47 17.28
N HIS A 40 16.62 -13.95 18.51
CA HIS A 40 16.83 -12.53 18.79
C HIS A 40 18.29 -12.10 18.63
N ALA A 41 19.25 -12.94 19.03
CA ALA A 41 20.67 -12.67 18.82
C ALA A 41 21.03 -12.66 17.32
N SER A 42 20.51 -13.63 16.54
CA SER A 42 20.77 -13.69 15.11
C SER A 42 20.13 -12.54 14.34
N THR A 43 18.93 -12.08 14.73
CA THR A 43 18.29 -10.91 14.13
C THR A 43 19.07 -9.62 14.37
N ASN A 44 19.67 -9.46 15.57
CA ASN A 44 20.47 -8.28 15.88
C ASN A 44 21.78 -8.24 15.08
N VAL A 45 22.43 -9.39 14.88
CA VAL A 45 23.65 -9.48 14.05
C VAL A 45 23.32 -9.15 12.60
N ALA A 46 22.25 -9.73 12.04
CA ALA A 46 21.82 -9.44 10.67
C ALA A 46 21.47 -7.96 10.47
N ALA A 47 20.78 -7.34 11.44
CA ALA A 47 20.50 -5.90 11.40
C ALA A 47 21.79 -5.06 11.44
N SER A 48 22.75 -5.40 12.30
CA SER A 48 24.03 -4.68 12.36
C SER A 48 24.82 -4.79 11.06
N GLN A 49 24.85 -5.98 10.44
CA GLN A 49 25.53 -6.19 9.16
C GLN A 49 24.86 -5.39 8.04
N MET A 50 23.53 -5.40 7.98
CA MET A 50 22.76 -4.58 7.05
C MET A 50 23.08 -3.10 7.23
N ARG A 51 23.08 -2.59 8.47
CA ARG A 51 23.39 -1.17 8.74
C ARG A 51 24.76 -0.78 8.22
N ASN A 52 25.77 -1.61 8.47
CA ASN A 52 27.13 -1.35 8.00
C ASN A 52 27.21 -1.35 6.46
N ALA A 53 26.50 -2.27 5.80
CA ALA A 53 26.45 -2.32 4.34
C ALA A 53 25.76 -1.09 3.72
N LEU A 54 24.65 -0.64 4.32
CA LEU A 54 23.92 0.56 3.87
C LEU A 54 24.72 1.85 4.09
N ASN A 55 25.48 1.94 5.19
CA ASN A 55 26.39 3.06 5.41
C ASN A 55 27.51 3.09 4.36
N ALA A 56 28.14 1.94 4.12
CA ALA A 56 29.18 1.82 3.09
C ALA A 56 28.65 2.18 1.69
N LEU A 57 27.41 1.78 1.38
CA LEU A 57 26.71 2.15 0.15
C LEU A 57 26.48 3.66 0.05
N SER A 58 26.05 4.30 1.13
CA SER A 58 25.82 5.75 1.21
C SER A 58 27.10 6.56 1.07
N ASP A 59 28.24 6.02 1.52
CA ASP A 59 29.55 6.64 1.37
C ASP A 59 30.08 6.63 -0.08
N THR A 60 29.48 5.84 -0.98
CA THR A 60 29.82 5.86 -2.41
C THR A 60 29.24 7.06 -3.15
N VAL A 61 28.27 7.78 -2.56
CA VAL A 61 27.64 8.95 -3.17
C VAL A 61 28.55 10.17 -3.07
N LYS A 62 28.89 10.75 -4.23
CA LYS A 62 29.82 11.89 -4.31
C LYS A 62 29.16 13.24 -4.05
N ASP A 63 27.94 13.42 -4.53
CA ASP A 63 27.22 14.69 -4.38
C ASP A 63 26.62 14.82 -2.96
N PRO A 64 26.89 15.89 -2.21
CA PRO A 64 26.38 16.04 -0.85
C PRO A 64 24.85 16.12 -0.75
N SER A 65 24.18 16.68 -1.77
CA SER A 65 22.72 16.82 -1.75
C SER A 65 22.02 15.49 -2.04
N GLU A 66 22.52 14.73 -3.02
CA GLU A 66 22.07 13.37 -3.30
C GLU A 66 22.42 12.43 -2.15
N LYS A 67 23.58 12.60 -1.51
CA LYS A 67 23.98 11.79 -0.36
C LYS A 67 22.98 11.92 0.77
N LYS A 68 22.57 13.14 1.13
CA LYS A 68 21.59 13.36 2.20
C LYS A 68 20.24 12.71 1.89
N ARG A 69 19.76 12.80 0.65
CA ARG A 69 18.51 12.15 0.22
C ARG A 69 18.64 10.63 0.27
N PHE A 70 19.74 10.10 -0.24
CA PHE A 70 20.00 8.68 -0.28
C PHE A 70 20.19 8.07 1.12
N GLU A 71 20.84 8.78 2.05
CA GLU A 71 20.94 8.39 3.46
C GLU A 71 19.55 8.27 4.10
N ALA A 72 18.64 9.21 3.85
CA ALA A 72 17.26 9.13 4.33
C ALA A 72 16.52 7.90 3.76
N GLU A 73 16.71 7.60 2.46
CA GLU A 73 16.16 6.38 1.85
C GLU A 73 16.73 5.11 2.51
N MET A 74 18.03 5.07 2.80
CA MET A 74 18.69 3.93 3.45
C MET A 74 18.28 3.78 4.92
N ASP A 75 18.06 4.88 5.63
CA ASP A 75 17.53 4.89 7.00
C ASP A 75 16.10 4.33 7.05
N ASN A 76 15.24 4.78 6.12
CA ASN A 76 13.87 4.29 5.99
C ASN A 76 13.85 2.79 5.64
N PHE A 77 14.70 2.36 4.69
CA PHE A 77 14.87 0.94 4.36
C PHE A 77 15.36 0.13 5.56
N PHE A 78 16.33 0.63 6.33
CA PHE A 78 16.84 -0.05 7.50
C PHE A 78 15.76 -0.24 8.58
N SER A 79 14.92 0.77 8.80
CA SER A 79 13.76 0.68 9.69
C SER A 79 12.81 -0.43 9.24
N LEU A 80 12.49 -0.48 7.94
CA LEU A 80 11.66 -1.53 7.34
C LEU A 80 12.28 -2.92 7.50
N PHE A 81 13.57 -3.08 7.21
CA PHE A 81 14.29 -4.34 7.33
C PHE A 81 14.34 -4.84 8.79
N ARG A 82 14.59 -3.94 9.75
CA ARG A 82 14.58 -4.28 11.17
C ARG A 82 13.20 -4.76 11.64
N ARG A 83 12.13 -4.08 11.19
CA ARG A 83 10.75 -4.50 11.46
C ARG A 83 10.44 -5.86 10.85
N PHE A 84 10.89 -6.12 9.62
CA PHE A 84 10.75 -7.41 8.96
C PHE A 84 11.41 -8.55 9.75
N LEU A 85 12.64 -8.35 10.25
CA LEU A 85 13.33 -9.34 11.08
C LEU A 85 12.57 -9.60 12.39
N ASN A 86 12.06 -8.55 13.03
CA ASN A 86 11.26 -8.67 14.26
C ASN A 86 9.94 -9.41 14.02
N ASP A 87 9.22 -9.11 12.94
CA ASP A 87 7.96 -9.77 12.57
C ASP A 87 8.19 -11.24 12.23
N LYS A 88 9.30 -11.56 11.55
CA LYS A 88 9.72 -12.93 11.25
C LYS A 88 10.05 -13.73 12.51
N ALA A 89 10.70 -13.11 13.49
CA ALA A 89 11.03 -13.76 14.77
C ALA A 89 9.78 -13.99 15.64
N LYS A 90 8.92 -12.97 15.76
CA LYS A 90 7.66 -13.03 16.53
C LYS A 90 6.61 -13.93 15.88
N GLY A 91 6.70 -14.17 14.57
CA GLY A 91 5.66 -14.86 13.82
C GLY A 91 4.36 -14.08 13.89
N ASN A 92 4.42 -12.78 13.56
CA ASN A 92 3.34 -11.81 13.72
C ASN A 92 2.19 -12.10 12.74
N VAL A 93 1.49 -13.21 12.96
CA VAL A 93 0.32 -13.62 12.21
C VAL A 93 -0.89 -12.98 12.89
N LEU A 94 -1.70 -12.28 12.10
CA LEU A 94 -2.95 -11.71 12.56
C LEU A 94 -3.81 -12.83 13.15
N SER A 95 -4.30 -12.65 14.38
CA SER A 95 -5.12 -13.66 15.04
C SER A 95 -6.49 -13.67 14.38
N TRP A 96 -6.79 -14.75 13.65
CA TRP A 96 -8.00 -14.88 12.85
C TRP A 96 -9.27 -14.72 13.70
N ASP A 97 -9.26 -15.23 14.94
CA ASP A 97 -10.39 -15.15 15.88
C ASP A 97 -10.74 -13.72 16.31
N ARG A 98 -9.81 -12.76 16.15
CA ARG A 98 -10.04 -11.34 16.47
C ARG A 98 -10.57 -10.54 15.27
N ILE A 99 -10.68 -11.15 14.09
CA ILE A 99 -11.24 -10.49 12.91
C ILE A 99 -12.75 -10.39 13.05
N ALA A 100 -13.28 -9.18 12.93
CA ALA A 100 -14.70 -8.92 12.86
C ALA A 100 -15.07 -8.29 11.52
N PRO A 101 -16.33 -8.47 11.06
CA PRO A 101 -16.84 -7.68 9.94
C PRO A 101 -16.76 -6.18 10.28
N PRO A 102 -16.53 -5.32 9.28
CA PRO A 102 -16.46 -3.87 9.52
C PRO A 102 -17.76 -3.36 10.13
N GLN A 103 -17.64 -2.41 11.06
CA GLN A 103 -18.77 -1.76 11.70
C GLN A 103 -19.46 -0.77 10.75
N PRO A 104 -20.75 -0.44 10.93
CA PRO A 104 -21.47 0.50 10.06
C PRO A 104 -20.83 1.89 9.95
N ASN A 105 -20.12 2.36 10.98
CA ASN A 105 -19.40 3.63 10.94
C ASN A 105 -18.03 3.54 10.23
N GLN A 106 -17.54 2.33 9.97
CA GLN A 106 -16.27 2.09 9.26
C GLN A 106 -16.49 1.87 7.76
N VAL A 107 -17.71 1.50 7.35
CA VAL A 107 -18.11 1.37 5.95
C VAL A 107 -19.42 2.12 5.76
N VAL A 108 -19.33 3.32 5.20
CA VAL A 108 -20.49 4.20 4.95
C VAL A 108 -21.02 3.93 3.55
N GLU A 109 -22.33 3.85 3.37
CA GLU A 109 -22.96 3.51 2.09
C GLU A 109 -23.06 4.70 1.12
N TYR A 110 -23.09 4.41 -0.19
CA TYR A 110 -23.02 5.48 -1.20
C TYR A 110 -24.19 6.42 -1.23
N SER A 111 -25.36 5.84 -0.99
CA SER A 111 -26.62 6.56 -0.89
C SER A 111 -26.71 7.49 0.32
N GLU A 112 -25.84 7.35 1.33
CA GLU A 112 -25.91 8.15 2.56
C GLU A 112 -25.19 9.50 2.41
N LEU A 113 -24.36 9.66 1.38
CA LEU A 113 -23.72 10.94 1.12
C LEU A 113 -24.70 12.01 0.67
N SER A 114 -24.41 13.24 1.08
CA SER A 114 -25.17 14.40 0.64
C SER A 114 -25.08 14.54 -0.88
N ASN A 115 -26.21 14.89 -1.51
CA ASN A 115 -26.24 15.26 -2.92
C ASN A 115 -25.75 16.69 -3.17
N SER A 116 -25.24 17.37 -2.14
CA SER A 116 -24.51 18.62 -2.31
C SER A 116 -23.12 18.33 -2.85
N ALA A 117 -22.71 19.13 -3.84
CA ALA A 117 -21.37 19.13 -4.38
C ALA A 117 -20.90 20.58 -4.46
N SER A 118 -20.16 21.01 -3.44
CA SER A 118 -19.59 22.36 -3.41
C SER A 118 -18.33 22.42 -4.27
N VAL A 119 -18.43 23.19 -5.36
CA VAL A 119 -17.34 23.46 -6.29
C VAL A 119 -16.14 24.11 -5.59
N ASP A 120 -16.36 24.86 -4.52
CA ASP A 120 -15.28 25.54 -3.79
C ASP A 120 -14.28 24.57 -3.16
N TYR A 121 -14.69 23.35 -2.82
CA TYR A 121 -13.77 22.36 -2.27
C TYR A 121 -12.78 21.83 -3.30
N LEU A 122 -13.05 21.95 -4.60
CA LEU A 122 -12.08 21.56 -5.64
C LEU A 122 -10.77 22.36 -5.55
N LYS A 123 -10.81 23.61 -5.06
CA LYS A 123 -9.59 24.42 -4.84
C LYS A 123 -8.68 23.83 -3.75
N LYS A 124 -9.24 22.99 -2.87
CA LYS A 124 -8.53 22.30 -1.78
C LYS A 124 -8.09 20.89 -2.15
N LEU A 125 -8.35 20.44 -3.38
CA LEU A 125 -8.04 19.10 -3.87
C LEU A 125 -6.77 19.11 -4.71
N ALA A 126 -5.95 18.07 -4.57
CA ALA A 126 -4.96 17.66 -5.55
C ALA A 126 -5.17 16.19 -5.93
N VAL A 127 -4.82 15.81 -7.16
CA VAL A 127 -4.99 14.43 -7.64
C VAL A 127 -3.62 13.79 -7.80
N ILE A 128 -3.37 12.69 -7.08
CA ILE A 128 -2.12 11.91 -7.18
C ILE A 128 -2.39 10.65 -8.00
N LYS A 129 -1.59 10.42 -9.06
CA LYS A 129 -1.59 9.17 -9.82
C LYS A 129 -0.31 8.38 -9.54
N LEU A 130 -0.47 7.13 -9.13
CA LEU A 130 0.64 6.19 -8.92
C LEU A 130 1.20 5.74 -10.26
N ASN A 131 2.39 6.24 -10.62
CA ASN A 131 3.02 6.08 -11.93
C ASN A 131 4.39 5.35 -11.84
N GLY A 132 4.59 4.55 -10.79
CA GLY A 132 5.81 3.74 -10.63
C GLY A 132 5.82 2.43 -11.42
N GLY A 133 4.67 2.01 -11.97
CA GLY A 133 4.50 0.72 -12.64
C GLY A 133 5.02 0.71 -14.07
N LEU A 134 5.74 -0.35 -14.43
CA LEU A 134 6.17 -0.61 -15.81
C LEU A 134 5.11 -1.40 -16.59
N GLY A 135 5.07 -1.19 -17.91
CA GLY A 135 4.20 -1.91 -18.85
C GLY A 135 4.67 -3.33 -19.21
N THR A 136 5.66 -3.90 -18.51
CA THR A 136 6.32 -5.15 -18.89
C THR A 136 5.40 -6.35 -18.93
N SER A 137 4.38 -6.41 -18.05
CA SER A 137 3.37 -7.47 -18.08
C SER A 137 2.50 -7.44 -19.34
N MET A 138 2.45 -6.28 -20.03
CA MET A 138 1.76 -6.08 -21.29
C MET A 138 2.71 -6.14 -22.49
N GLY A 139 3.99 -6.46 -22.28
CA GLY A 139 5.01 -6.51 -23.32
C GLY A 139 5.51 -5.14 -23.78
N CYS A 140 5.18 -4.06 -23.06
CA CYS A 140 5.63 -2.70 -23.37
C CYS A 140 6.88 -2.33 -22.58
N VAL A 141 7.76 -1.55 -23.21
CA VAL A 141 8.91 -0.90 -22.56
C VAL A 141 8.47 0.49 -22.10
N GLY A 142 8.76 0.83 -20.85
CA GLY A 142 8.42 2.14 -20.25
C GLY A 142 7.23 2.11 -19.27
N PRO A 143 6.78 3.29 -18.83
CA PRO A 143 5.69 3.43 -17.86
C PRO A 143 4.38 2.83 -18.37
N LYS A 144 3.60 2.20 -17.48
CA LYS A 144 2.29 1.67 -17.87
C LYS A 144 1.31 2.76 -18.30
N SER A 145 1.46 3.97 -17.76
CA SER A 145 0.60 5.11 -18.03
C SER A 145 0.65 5.64 -19.47
N VAL A 146 1.73 5.31 -20.20
CA VAL A 146 1.94 5.82 -21.57
C VAL A 146 1.38 4.88 -22.64
N ILE A 147 0.88 3.71 -22.22
CA ILE A 147 0.24 2.75 -23.11
C ILE A 147 -1.06 3.35 -23.64
N GLU A 148 -1.22 3.30 -24.96
CA GLU A 148 -2.45 3.72 -25.65
C GLU A 148 -3.62 2.80 -25.30
N VAL A 149 -4.74 3.40 -24.88
CA VAL A 149 -5.94 2.69 -24.45
C VAL A 149 -7.08 2.88 -25.45
N ARG A 150 -7.28 4.12 -25.93
CA ARG A 150 -8.42 4.44 -26.77
C ARG A 150 -8.10 5.60 -27.71
N GLU A 151 -8.39 5.43 -29.00
CA GLU A 151 -8.31 6.50 -30.01
C GLU A 151 -6.95 7.23 -30.01
N GLY A 152 -5.85 6.49 -29.84
CA GLY A 152 -4.49 7.05 -29.76
C GLY A 152 -4.17 7.83 -28.48
N MET A 153 -5.02 7.73 -27.44
CA MET A 153 -4.79 8.32 -26.13
C MET A 153 -4.25 7.29 -25.14
N SER A 154 -3.20 7.68 -24.42
CA SER A 154 -2.68 6.93 -23.28
C SER A 154 -3.52 7.10 -22.01
N PHE A 155 -3.25 6.30 -20.97
CA PHE A 155 -3.85 6.51 -19.66
C PHE A 155 -3.53 7.91 -19.08
N LEU A 156 -2.30 8.38 -19.30
CA LEU A 156 -1.88 9.71 -18.87
C LEU A 156 -2.65 10.80 -19.63
N ASP A 157 -2.83 10.66 -20.95
CA ASP A 157 -3.62 11.61 -21.75
C ASP A 157 -5.06 11.71 -21.25
N LEU A 158 -5.68 10.57 -20.92
CA LEU A 158 -7.04 10.54 -20.39
C LEU A 158 -7.13 11.19 -19.02
N SER A 159 -6.15 10.93 -18.14
CA SER A 159 -6.07 11.55 -16.81
C SER A 159 -5.91 13.07 -16.91
N VAL A 160 -5.01 13.55 -17.78
CA VAL A 160 -4.82 14.98 -18.03
C VAL A 160 -6.11 15.62 -18.56
N ARG A 161 -6.78 14.99 -19.53
CA ARG A 161 -8.05 15.50 -20.08
C ARG A 161 -9.17 15.57 -19.05
N GLN A 162 -9.27 14.58 -18.15
CA GLN A 162 -10.27 14.58 -17.09
C GLN A 162 -10.09 15.78 -16.14
N ILE A 163 -8.86 16.04 -15.70
CA ILE A 163 -8.55 17.16 -14.81
C ILE A 163 -8.64 18.49 -15.54
N GLU A 164 -8.20 18.57 -16.80
CA GLU A 164 -8.34 19.77 -17.62
C GLU A 164 -9.82 20.13 -17.85
N TYR A 165 -10.66 19.13 -18.13
CA TYR A 165 -12.12 19.32 -18.25
C TYR A 165 -12.71 19.85 -16.95
N LEU A 166 -12.30 19.29 -15.81
CA LEU A 166 -12.73 19.74 -14.48
C LEU A 166 -12.31 21.20 -14.22
N ASN A 167 -11.05 21.54 -14.49
CA ASN A 167 -10.50 22.89 -14.34
C ASN A 167 -11.23 23.92 -15.21
N ARG A 168 -11.51 23.58 -16.48
CA ARG A 168 -12.25 24.46 -17.40
C ARG A 168 -13.72 24.62 -17.02
N THR A 169 -14.38 23.54 -16.61
CA THR A 169 -15.83 23.54 -16.32
C THR A 169 -16.15 24.34 -15.06
N TYR A 170 -15.32 24.19 -14.03
CA TYR A 170 -15.55 24.82 -12.73
C TYR A 170 -14.67 26.05 -12.47
N ASN A 171 -13.84 26.44 -13.44
CA ASN A 171 -12.88 27.55 -13.33
C ASN A 171 -11.99 27.43 -12.08
N VAL A 172 -11.40 26.25 -11.91
CA VAL A 172 -10.48 25.90 -10.82
C VAL A 172 -9.13 25.44 -11.38
N ASN A 173 -8.13 25.32 -10.51
CA ASN A 173 -6.79 24.82 -10.88
C ASN A 173 -6.37 23.70 -9.93
N VAL A 174 -6.95 22.51 -10.15
CA VAL A 174 -6.59 21.27 -9.47
C VAL A 174 -5.27 20.76 -10.06
N PRO A 175 -4.21 20.60 -9.24
CA PRO A 175 -2.95 20.04 -9.71
C PRO A 175 -3.04 18.52 -9.85
N LEU A 176 -2.39 18.01 -10.89
CA LEU A 176 -2.14 16.59 -11.10
C LEU A 176 -0.72 16.27 -10.66
N VAL A 177 -0.57 15.35 -9.71
CA VAL A 177 0.72 14.93 -9.17
C VAL A 177 1.00 13.50 -9.63
N LEU A 178 2.15 13.26 -10.24
CA LEU A 178 2.57 11.92 -10.66
C LEU A 178 3.66 11.41 -9.72
N MET A 179 3.39 10.29 -9.05
CA MET A 179 4.37 9.57 -8.25
C MET A 179 5.11 8.59 -9.16
N ASN A 180 6.28 8.98 -9.63
CA ASN A 180 7.12 8.17 -10.51
C ASN A 180 7.98 7.17 -9.71
N SER A 181 8.71 6.33 -10.43
CA SER A 181 9.83 5.54 -9.91
C SER A 181 11.08 5.88 -10.72
N PHE A 182 12.26 5.50 -10.23
CA PHE A 182 13.49 5.57 -11.01
C PHE A 182 13.44 4.80 -12.34
N ASN A 183 12.47 3.91 -12.55
CA ASN A 183 12.24 3.24 -13.84
C ASN A 183 11.34 4.02 -14.80
N THR A 184 10.58 5.00 -14.31
CA THR A 184 9.53 5.68 -15.07
C THR A 184 9.71 7.18 -15.15
N ASP A 185 10.57 7.77 -14.32
CA ASP A 185 10.70 9.22 -14.16
C ASP A 185 11.18 9.89 -15.46
N ASP A 186 12.31 9.47 -16.04
CA ASP A 186 12.88 10.09 -17.25
C ASP A 186 11.93 10.05 -18.46
N ASP A 187 11.27 8.90 -18.67
CA ASP A 187 10.27 8.73 -19.71
C ASP A 187 9.07 9.66 -19.47
N THR A 188 8.61 9.75 -18.21
CA THR A 188 7.49 10.61 -17.83
C THR A 188 7.86 12.09 -18.03
N GLN A 189 9.05 12.54 -17.62
CA GLN A 189 9.52 13.91 -17.82
C GLN A 189 9.57 14.31 -19.30
N SER A 190 9.90 13.36 -20.18
CA SER A 190 9.92 13.61 -21.62
C SER A 190 8.51 13.78 -22.19
N ILE A 191 7.55 13.01 -21.67
CA ILE A 191 6.17 12.98 -22.16
C ILE A 191 5.34 14.16 -21.61
N ILE A 192 5.55 14.57 -20.37
CA ILE A 192 4.77 15.68 -19.78
C ILE A 192 4.94 17.01 -20.53
N LYS A 193 6.06 17.18 -21.25
CA LYS A 193 6.30 18.36 -22.12
C LYS A 193 5.23 18.54 -23.19
N LYS A 194 4.58 17.45 -23.62
CA LYS A 194 3.42 17.48 -24.54
C LYS A 194 2.27 18.32 -23.99
N TYR A 195 2.14 18.40 -22.67
CA TYR A 195 1.05 19.10 -22.00
C TYR A 195 1.40 20.55 -21.63
N GLU A 196 2.60 21.03 -22.01
CA GLU A 196 2.94 22.46 -21.86
C GLU A 196 1.92 23.32 -22.65
N GLY A 197 1.20 24.18 -21.94
CA GLY A 197 0.14 25.02 -22.52
C GLY A 197 -1.28 24.51 -22.33
N HIS A 198 -1.48 23.30 -21.77
CA HIS A 198 -2.79 22.86 -21.30
C HIS A 198 -3.16 23.57 -19.98
N ASN A 199 -4.47 23.65 -19.68
CA ASN A 199 -4.95 24.30 -18.44
C ASN A 199 -4.88 23.33 -17.24
N ILE A 200 -3.67 22.84 -16.95
CA ILE A 200 -3.38 21.89 -15.89
C ILE A 200 -1.97 22.11 -15.36
N ASP A 201 -1.82 22.03 -14.04
CA ASP A 201 -0.52 22.02 -13.41
C ASP A 201 -0.11 20.58 -13.10
N ILE A 202 1.01 20.13 -13.68
CA ILE A 202 1.52 18.77 -13.51
C ILE A 202 2.78 18.83 -12.65
N ILE A 203 2.68 18.25 -11.46
CA ILE A 203 3.80 18.12 -10.52
C ILE A 203 4.27 16.66 -10.57
N THR A 204 5.58 16.44 -10.52
CA THR A 204 6.14 15.09 -10.50
C THR A 204 7.08 14.96 -9.30
N PHE A 205 7.08 13.78 -8.69
CA PHE A 205 8.08 13.42 -7.70
C PHE A 205 8.41 11.94 -7.84
N ASN A 206 9.60 11.57 -7.41
CA ASN A 206 10.09 10.21 -7.52
C ASN A 206 10.01 9.53 -6.14
N GLN A 207 9.49 8.30 -6.12
CA GLN A 207 9.47 7.48 -4.91
C GLN A 207 10.88 6.98 -4.54
N SER A 208 11.04 6.47 -3.33
CA SER A 208 12.31 5.98 -2.81
C SER A 208 12.87 4.81 -3.64
N ARG A 209 14.18 4.63 -3.62
CA ARG A 209 14.86 3.51 -4.29
C ARG A 209 15.57 2.63 -3.27
N TYR A 210 15.03 1.43 -3.02
CA TYR A 210 15.58 0.52 -2.03
C TYR A 210 16.45 -0.59 -2.65
N PRO A 211 17.49 -1.04 -1.92
CA PRO A 211 18.34 -2.12 -2.38
C PRO A 211 17.62 -3.46 -2.22
N ARG A 212 17.62 -4.29 -3.27
CA ARG A 212 17.13 -5.67 -3.16
C ARG A 212 17.99 -6.44 -2.16
N VAL A 213 17.38 -7.36 -1.42
CA VAL A 213 18.10 -8.16 -0.42
C VAL A 213 18.36 -9.54 -0.97
N LEU A 214 19.61 -10.01 -0.92
CA LEU A 214 19.96 -11.37 -1.28
C LEU A 214 19.39 -12.35 -0.24
N LYS A 215 18.67 -13.39 -0.68
CA LYS A 215 17.97 -14.30 0.23
C LYS A 215 18.91 -15.10 1.13
N ASP A 216 20.08 -15.49 0.61
CA ASP A 216 21.03 -16.35 1.32
C ASP A 216 21.86 -15.59 2.35
N SER A 217 22.32 -14.38 2.01
CA SER A 217 23.18 -13.57 2.88
C SER A 217 22.41 -12.54 3.71
N LEU A 218 21.17 -12.21 3.33
CA LEU A 218 20.40 -11.08 3.89
C LEU A 218 21.15 -9.74 3.82
N LEU A 219 22.01 -9.57 2.82
CA LEU A 219 22.75 -8.35 2.53
C LEU A 219 22.16 -7.63 1.29
N PRO A 220 22.40 -6.32 1.13
CA PRO A 220 21.97 -5.63 -0.07
C PRO A 220 22.69 -6.20 -1.29
N ALA A 221 21.95 -6.39 -2.39
CA ALA A 221 22.49 -6.76 -3.69
C ALA A 221 23.43 -5.68 -4.29
N PRO A 222 23.08 -4.37 -4.28
CA PRO A 222 23.98 -3.36 -4.80
C PRO A 222 25.15 -3.11 -3.84
N LYS A 223 26.33 -2.88 -4.42
CA LYS A 223 27.56 -2.54 -3.66
C LYS A 223 27.85 -1.05 -3.66
N ASP A 224 27.47 -0.37 -4.74
CA ASP A 224 27.68 1.06 -4.97
C ASP A 224 26.38 1.75 -5.39
N TYR A 225 26.27 3.07 -5.20
CA TYR A 225 25.12 3.86 -5.63
C TYR A 225 24.82 3.76 -7.14
N SER A 226 25.86 3.54 -7.96
CA SER A 226 25.78 3.35 -9.41
C SER A 226 25.65 1.89 -9.83
N SER A 227 25.34 0.97 -8.90
CA SER A 227 25.05 -0.43 -9.24
C SER A 227 23.89 -0.52 -10.24
N PRO A 228 23.83 -1.59 -11.05
CA PRO A 228 22.77 -1.80 -12.03
C PRO A 228 21.37 -1.53 -11.47
N ILE A 229 20.50 -0.92 -12.28
CA ILE A 229 19.10 -0.61 -11.94
C ILE A 229 18.31 -1.85 -11.46
N THR A 230 18.72 -3.03 -11.93
CA THR A 230 18.18 -4.35 -11.57
C THR A 230 18.44 -4.74 -10.12
N ASP A 231 19.40 -4.12 -9.43
CA ASP A 231 19.70 -4.40 -8.03
C ASP A 231 18.83 -3.59 -7.06
N TRP A 232 18.04 -2.66 -7.61
CA TRP A 232 17.15 -1.78 -6.88
C TRP A 232 15.68 -2.13 -7.15
N TYR A 233 14.80 -1.64 -6.29
CA TYR A 233 13.36 -1.73 -6.48
C TYR A 233 12.65 -0.55 -5.80
N PRO A 234 11.50 -0.11 -6.36
CA PRO A 234 10.61 0.80 -5.65
C PRO A 234 9.89 0.05 -4.52
N PRO A 235 9.81 0.58 -3.29
CA PRO A 235 9.25 -0.10 -2.12
C PRO A 235 7.71 -0.19 -2.06
N GLY A 236 7.08 -0.30 -3.24
CA GLY A 236 5.64 -0.34 -3.39
C GLY A 236 4.98 1.04 -3.16
N HIS A 237 3.68 1.08 -3.36
CA HIS A 237 2.92 2.33 -3.32
C HIS A 237 2.71 2.89 -1.89
N GLY A 238 3.04 2.13 -0.83
CA GLY A 238 3.03 2.63 0.55
C GLY A 238 4.09 3.69 0.83
N ASP A 239 5.16 3.75 0.03
CA ASP A 239 6.21 4.77 0.14
C ASP A 239 5.75 6.18 -0.26
N VAL A 240 4.51 6.32 -0.76
CA VAL A 240 3.93 7.62 -1.12
C VAL A 240 4.00 8.62 0.03
N PHE A 241 3.86 8.19 1.29
CA PHE A 241 3.88 9.11 2.43
C PHE A 241 5.28 9.71 2.65
N GLU A 242 6.30 8.86 2.69
CA GLU A 242 7.70 9.25 2.90
C GLU A 242 8.23 10.05 1.71
N SER A 243 7.99 9.58 0.48
CA SER A 243 8.46 10.25 -0.73
C SER A 243 7.76 11.58 -1.01
N LEU A 244 6.47 11.72 -0.69
CA LEU A 244 5.76 13.00 -0.78
C LEU A 244 6.29 14.03 0.22
N TYR A 245 6.64 13.59 1.44
CA TYR A 245 7.28 14.42 2.46
C TYR A 245 8.70 14.82 2.04
N ASN A 246 9.55 13.83 1.72
CA ASN A 246 10.97 14.04 1.39
C ASN A 246 11.19 14.84 0.10
N SER A 247 10.25 14.78 -0.85
CA SER A 247 10.31 15.61 -2.07
C SER A 247 9.96 17.09 -1.83
N GLY A 248 9.45 17.45 -0.66
CA GLY A 248 8.90 18.77 -0.37
C GLY A 248 7.60 19.09 -1.12
N THR A 249 7.05 18.13 -1.87
CA THR A 249 5.79 18.30 -2.60
C THR A 249 4.62 18.43 -1.63
N LEU A 250 4.66 17.72 -0.50
CA LEU A 250 3.69 17.84 0.57
C LEU A 250 3.54 19.30 1.04
N ASP A 251 4.65 19.95 1.39
CA ASP A 251 4.63 21.32 1.89
C ASP A 251 4.18 22.30 0.82
N LYS A 252 4.64 22.15 -0.44
CA LYS A 252 4.18 22.96 -1.57
C LYS A 252 2.66 22.89 -1.78
N LEU A 253 2.07 21.69 -1.66
CA LEU A 253 0.62 21.52 -1.78
C LEU A 253 -0.13 22.19 -0.62
N ILE A 254 0.38 22.03 0.61
CA ILE A 254 -0.22 22.67 1.80
C ILE A 254 -0.14 24.20 1.69
N GLU A 255 1.00 24.76 1.27
CA GLU A 255 1.19 26.20 1.06
C GLU A 255 0.27 26.78 0.00
N ARG A 256 -0.04 26.00 -1.04
CA ARG A 256 -1.04 26.35 -2.07
C ARG A 256 -2.48 26.36 -1.56
N GLY A 257 -2.72 25.87 -0.34
CA GLY A 257 -4.06 25.76 0.25
C GLY A 257 -4.78 24.45 -0.09
N VAL A 258 -4.06 23.44 -0.59
CA VAL A 258 -4.60 22.09 -0.75
C VAL A 258 -4.70 21.43 0.62
N GLU A 259 -5.84 20.80 0.90
CA GLU A 259 -6.09 20.08 2.16
C GLU A 259 -6.21 18.57 1.94
N ILE A 260 -6.69 18.15 0.77
CA ILE A 260 -7.02 16.75 0.47
C ILE A 260 -6.32 16.32 -0.82
N VAL A 261 -5.80 15.09 -0.83
CA VAL A 261 -5.34 14.41 -2.05
C VAL A 261 -6.21 13.21 -2.38
N PHE A 262 -6.56 13.10 -3.66
CA PHE A 262 -7.16 11.90 -4.23
C PHE A 262 -6.10 11.07 -4.94
N LEU A 263 -5.76 9.93 -4.36
CA LEU A 263 -4.75 8.99 -4.83
C LEU A 263 -5.41 7.82 -5.56
N SER A 264 -4.91 7.50 -6.75
CA SER A 264 -5.35 6.32 -7.51
C SER A 264 -4.25 5.79 -8.42
N ASN A 265 -4.41 4.57 -8.92
CA ASN A 265 -3.47 4.02 -9.90
C ASN A 265 -3.56 4.78 -11.23
N ALA A 266 -2.42 4.98 -11.91
CA ALA A 266 -2.41 5.63 -13.22
C ALA A 266 -3.15 4.82 -14.31
N ASP A 267 -3.29 3.50 -14.14
CA ASP A 267 -4.00 2.61 -15.07
C ASP A 267 -5.49 2.43 -14.73
N ASN A 268 -6.00 3.07 -13.67
CA ASN A 268 -7.42 3.04 -13.32
C ASN A 268 -8.16 4.23 -13.94
N LEU A 269 -8.80 4.02 -15.08
CA LEU A 269 -9.61 5.05 -15.76
C LEU A 269 -10.94 5.36 -15.06
N GLY A 270 -11.42 4.45 -14.21
CA GLY A 270 -12.64 4.64 -13.42
C GLY A 270 -12.43 5.56 -12.20
N ALA A 271 -11.17 5.83 -11.84
CA ALA A 271 -10.81 6.71 -10.73
C ALA A 271 -10.92 8.18 -11.13
N VAL A 272 -12.16 8.68 -11.19
CA VAL A 272 -12.51 10.07 -11.44
C VAL A 272 -12.76 10.82 -10.13
N VAL A 273 -12.59 12.14 -10.15
CA VAL A 273 -12.86 12.98 -8.97
C VAL A 273 -14.37 13.02 -8.72
N ASP A 274 -14.78 12.55 -7.54
CA ASP A 274 -16.15 12.64 -7.07
C ASP A 274 -16.30 13.71 -5.98
N MET A 275 -17.05 14.75 -6.31
CA MET A 275 -17.23 15.93 -5.45
C MET A 275 -17.99 15.64 -4.15
N ARG A 276 -18.84 14.60 -4.13
CA ARG A 276 -19.58 14.23 -2.91
C ARG A 276 -18.65 13.66 -1.86
N ILE A 277 -17.70 12.82 -2.29
CA ILE A 277 -16.67 12.25 -1.41
C ILE A 277 -15.79 13.36 -0.85
N LEU A 278 -15.37 14.29 -1.71
CA LEU A 278 -14.58 15.44 -1.32
C LEU A 278 -15.29 16.29 -0.25
N GLU A 279 -16.56 16.62 -0.47
CA GLU A 279 -17.36 17.42 0.47
C GLU A 279 -17.54 16.72 1.81
N HIS A 280 -17.84 15.41 1.79
CA HIS A 280 -17.96 14.61 3.00
C HIS A 280 -16.66 14.58 3.80
N MET A 281 -15.52 14.42 3.12
CA MET A 281 -14.21 14.38 3.77
C MET A 281 -13.88 15.73 4.46
N VAL A 282 -14.16 16.85 3.80
CA VAL A 282 -13.96 18.19 4.37
C VAL A 282 -14.91 18.43 5.55
N THR A 283 -16.20 18.12 5.39
CA THR A 283 -17.24 18.42 6.38
C THR A 283 -17.07 17.61 7.66
N ASN A 284 -16.74 16.32 7.53
CA ASN A 284 -16.55 15.42 8.66
C ASN A 284 -15.12 15.39 9.19
N ASN A 285 -14.23 16.21 8.63
CA ASN A 285 -12.81 16.27 8.98
C ASN A 285 -12.16 14.87 9.03
N SER A 286 -12.50 14.02 8.06
CA SER A 286 -11.99 12.66 7.98
C SER A 286 -10.57 12.69 7.42
N GLU A 287 -9.64 11.99 8.06
CA GLU A 287 -8.24 12.05 7.63
C GLU A 287 -7.90 11.06 6.50
N TYR A 288 -8.70 9.99 6.34
CA TYR A 288 -8.48 8.93 5.35
C TYR A 288 -9.81 8.30 4.92
N ILE A 289 -10.06 8.23 3.61
CA ILE A 289 -11.19 7.49 3.04
C ILE A 289 -10.68 6.50 1.99
N MET A 290 -11.12 5.25 2.07
CA MET A 290 -10.83 4.22 1.08
C MET A 290 -12.09 3.87 0.30
N GLU A 291 -12.05 3.97 -1.01
CA GLU A 291 -13.12 3.41 -1.83
C GLU A 291 -12.96 1.88 -1.93
N LEU A 292 -14.09 1.21 -1.83
CA LEU A 292 -14.24 -0.22 -1.96
C LEU A 292 -15.16 -0.51 -3.14
N THR A 293 -15.18 -1.75 -3.60
CA THR A 293 -16.24 -2.21 -4.49
C THR A 293 -16.57 -3.67 -4.18
N ASP A 294 -17.71 -4.15 -4.69
CA ASP A 294 -18.17 -5.51 -4.45
C ASP A 294 -17.22 -6.53 -5.09
N LYS A 295 -16.87 -7.57 -4.32
CA LYS A 295 -16.02 -8.66 -4.77
C LYS A 295 -16.74 -9.51 -5.80
N THR A 296 -16.15 -9.63 -6.99
CA THR A 296 -16.54 -10.65 -7.96
C THR A 296 -15.72 -11.92 -7.79
N LYS A 297 -15.99 -12.94 -8.61
CA LYS A 297 -15.18 -14.18 -8.64
C LYS A 297 -13.73 -13.93 -9.05
N ALA A 298 -13.44 -12.85 -9.78
CA ALA A 298 -12.09 -12.49 -10.20
C ALA A 298 -11.28 -11.86 -9.05
N ASP A 299 -11.96 -11.25 -8.08
CA ASP A 299 -11.35 -10.37 -7.05
C ASP A 299 -11.13 -11.09 -5.71
N VAL A 300 -11.31 -12.42 -5.67
CA VAL A 300 -11.23 -13.24 -4.44
C VAL A 300 -9.85 -13.20 -3.76
N LYS A 301 -8.82 -12.72 -4.47
CA LYS A 301 -7.46 -12.55 -3.93
C LYS A 301 -7.19 -11.14 -3.40
N GLY A 302 -8.05 -10.16 -3.72
CA GLY A 302 -7.86 -8.77 -3.35
C GLY A 302 -8.07 -8.53 -1.86
N GLY A 303 -7.28 -7.60 -1.31
CA GLY A 303 -7.38 -7.13 0.06
C GLY A 303 -8.79 -6.60 0.38
N THR A 304 -9.20 -6.76 1.64
CA THR A 304 -10.54 -6.37 2.11
C THR A 304 -10.44 -5.57 3.40
N ILE A 305 -11.44 -4.75 3.69
CA ILE A 305 -11.51 -4.04 4.96
C ILE A 305 -12.12 -4.93 6.04
N ILE A 306 -11.53 -4.93 7.22
CA ILE A 306 -12.03 -5.63 8.42
C ILE A 306 -12.03 -4.70 9.62
N ASP A 307 -12.82 -5.05 10.64
CA ASP A 307 -12.60 -4.53 11.98
C ASP A 307 -11.58 -5.42 12.70
N TYR A 308 -10.56 -4.79 13.26
CA TYR A 308 -9.61 -5.46 14.14
C TYR A 308 -9.34 -4.56 15.35
N GLU A 309 -9.80 -4.99 16.52
CA GLU A 309 -9.69 -4.23 17.78
C GLU A 309 -10.37 -2.85 17.70
N GLY A 310 -11.53 -2.77 17.04
CA GLY A 310 -12.33 -1.54 16.93
C GLY A 310 -11.81 -0.53 15.90
N LYS A 311 -10.80 -0.90 15.11
CA LYS A 311 -10.23 -0.06 14.04
C LYS A 311 -10.37 -0.74 12.69
N ALA A 312 -10.68 0.07 11.67
CA ALA A 312 -10.65 -0.37 10.29
C ALA A 312 -9.22 -0.72 9.88
N ARG A 313 -9.03 -1.91 9.30
CA ARG A 313 -7.73 -2.41 8.85
C ARG A 313 -7.87 -3.11 7.51
N LEU A 314 -6.90 -2.89 6.62
CA LEU A 314 -6.80 -3.63 5.36
C LEU A 314 -6.19 -5.00 5.65
N LEU A 315 -6.93 -6.07 5.33
CA LEU A 315 -6.47 -7.45 5.42
C LEU A 315 -6.09 -7.94 4.02
N GLU A 316 -4.81 -8.27 3.85
CA GLU A 316 -4.27 -8.87 2.63
C GLU A 316 -4.16 -10.39 2.75
N ILE A 317 -4.24 -11.10 1.63
CA ILE A 317 -4.14 -12.57 1.61
C ILE A 317 -2.83 -13.09 2.24
N ALA A 318 -1.73 -12.33 2.12
CA ALA A 318 -0.44 -12.69 2.69
C ALA A 318 -0.43 -12.71 4.24
N GLN A 319 -1.39 -12.02 4.87
CA GLN A 319 -1.53 -11.95 6.33
C GLN A 319 -2.45 -13.04 6.87
N VAL A 320 -3.16 -13.75 5.99
CA VAL A 320 -4.14 -14.77 6.37
C VAL A 320 -3.43 -16.10 6.65
N PRO A 321 -3.68 -16.75 7.81
CA PRO A 321 -3.18 -18.09 8.06
C PRO A 321 -3.62 -19.07 6.97
N LYS A 322 -2.73 -20.00 6.58
CA LYS A 322 -2.97 -20.95 5.48
C LYS A 322 -4.29 -21.73 5.63
N GLU A 323 -4.68 -22.01 6.87
CA GLU A 323 -5.89 -22.73 7.26
C GLU A 323 -7.18 -21.97 6.88
N HIS A 324 -7.15 -20.63 6.91
CA HIS A 324 -8.33 -19.77 6.70
C HIS A 324 -8.36 -19.08 5.33
N VAL A 325 -7.41 -19.40 4.44
CA VAL A 325 -7.35 -18.81 3.09
C VAL A 325 -8.64 -19.06 2.29
N ASN A 326 -9.27 -20.22 2.45
CA ASN A 326 -10.53 -20.53 1.77
C ASN A 326 -11.70 -19.71 2.31
N GLU A 327 -11.69 -19.37 3.59
CA GLU A 327 -12.69 -18.49 4.20
C GLU A 327 -12.51 -17.05 3.74
N PHE A 328 -11.25 -16.58 3.65
CA PHE A 328 -10.93 -15.25 3.10
C PHE A 328 -11.41 -15.06 1.65
N LYS A 329 -11.28 -16.10 0.83
CA LYS A 329 -11.76 -16.11 -0.57
C LYS A 329 -13.29 -16.16 -0.69
N SER A 330 -14.01 -16.36 0.41
CA SER A 330 -15.48 -16.43 0.39
C SER A 330 -16.10 -15.05 0.28
N ILE A 331 -16.67 -14.75 -0.89
CA ILE A 331 -17.41 -13.52 -1.19
C ILE A 331 -18.61 -13.32 -0.22
N LYS A 332 -19.15 -14.42 0.33
CA LYS A 332 -20.24 -14.35 1.32
C LYS A 332 -19.78 -13.77 2.66
N LYS A 333 -18.52 -14.01 3.05
CA LYS A 333 -17.94 -13.49 4.30
C LYS A 333 -17.34 -12.10 4.08
N PHE A 334 -16.53 -11.95 3.04
CA PHE A 334 -15.87 -10.71 2.68
C PHE A 334 -16.48 -10.20 1.37
N LYS A 335 -17.38 -9.22 1.51
CA LYS A 335 -18.16 -8.69 0.38
C LYS A 335 -17.39 -7.69 -0.47
N TYR A 336 -16.47 -6.95 0.13
CA TYR A 336 -15.81 -5.82 -0.50
C TYR A 336 -14.32 -6.08 -0.77
N PHE A 337 -13.76 -5.40 -1.76
CA PHE A 337 -12.32 -5.28 -1.95
C PHE A 337 -11.88 -3.83 -2.15
N ASN A 338 -10.63 -3.54 -1.81
CA ASN A 338 -10.02 -2.23 -1.96
C ASN A 338 -9.77 -1.91 -3.44
N THR A 339 -10.27 -0.77 -3.93
CA THR A 339 -10.04 -0.31 -5.32
C THR A 339 -8.71 0.42 -5.49
N ASN A 340 -8.03 0.73 -4.38
CA ASN A 340 -6.87 1.60 -4.31
C ASN A 340 -7.13 3.05 -4.76
N ASN A 341 -8.40 3.47 -4.75
CA ASN A 341 -8.81 4.87 -4.83
C ASN A 341 -8.97 5.40 -3.39
N ILE A 342 -8.12 6.34 -3.02
CA ILE A 342 -7.93 6.72 -1.62
C ILE A 342 -7.88 8.23 -1.50
N TRP A 343 -8.62 8.77 -0.53
CA TRP A 343 -8.64 10.18 -0.21
C TRP A 343 -7.91 10.41 1.11
N LEU A 344 -6.93 11.32 1.12
CA LEU A 344 -6.07 11.57 2.28
C LEU A 344 -6.03 13.04 2.62
N ASN A 345 -6.04 13.35 3.92
CA ASN A 345 -5.79 14.71 4.39
C ASN A 345 -4.28 14.97 4.46
N LEU A 346 -3.80 16.04 3.81
CA LEU A 346 -2.38 16.37 3.73
C LEU A 346 -1.77 16.71 5.09
N ARG A 347 -2.52 17.39 5.97
CA ARG A 347 -2.05 17.70 7.32
C ARG A 347 -1.91 16.43 8.17
N ALA A 348 -2.82 15.48 7.97
CA ALA A 348 -2.74 14.19 8.63
C ALA A 348 -1.53 13.38 8.11
N ILE A 349 -1.26 13.39 6.80
CA ILE A 349 -0.04 12.79 6.23
C ILE A 349 1.20 13.37 6.90
N LYS A 350 1.31 14.70 6.97
CA LYS A 350 2.44 15.38 7.62
C LYS A 350 2.62 14.92 9.07
N ARG A 351 1.52 14.91 9.84
CA ARG A 351 1.51 14.46 11.24
C ARG A 351 2.03 13.03 11.39
N VAL A 352 1.49 12.08 10.62
CA VAL A 352 1.84 10.65 10.81
C VAL A 352 3.26 10.32 10.36
N VAL A 353 3.80 11.05 9.38
CA VAL A 353 5.21 10.90 8.94
C VAL A 353 6.16 11.52 9.97
N GLU A 354 5.90 12.75 10.43
CA GLU A 354 6.73 13.42 11.46
C GLU A 354 6.74 12.66 12.80
N GLU A 355 5.60 12.08 13.19
CA GLU A 355 5.48 11.22 14.37
C GLU A 355 6.08 9.82 14.18
N SER A 356 6.53 9.47 12.96
CA SER A 356 6.98 8.12 12.59
C SER A 356 5.96 7.03 12.97
N ALA A 357 4.66 7.35 12.88
CA ALA A 357 3.57 6.51 13.36
C ALA A 357 3.12 5.44 12.34
N LEU A 358 3.58 5.54 11.09
CA LEU A 358 3.17 4.67 9.97
C LEU A 358 3.83 3.28 10.03
N GLU A 359 3.38 2.45 10.95
CA GLU A 359 3.82 1.05 11.02
C GLU A 359 3.00 0.14 10.09
N MET A 360 3.03 0.38 8.77
CA MET A 360 2.30 -0.47 7.80
C MET A 360 2.82 -1.90 7.76
N GLU A 361 1.96 -2.86 7.43
CA GLU A 361 2.35 -4.26 7.24
C GLU A 361 3.34 -4.42 6.09
N ILE A 362 4.36 -5.25 6.33
CA ILE A 362 5.43 -5.51 5.39
C ILE A 362 5.02 -6.66 4.46
N ILE A 363 5.19 -6.44 3.17
CA ILE A 363 4.91 -7.42 2.11
C ILE A 363 6.25 -7.91 1.56
N PRO A 364 6.75 -9.08 2.00
CA PRO A 364 7.97 -9.66 1.46
C PRO A 364 7.66 -10.35 0.12
N ASN A 365 8.13 -9.75 -0.97
CA ASN A 365 8.06 -10.31 -2.31
C ASN A 365 9.35 -11.07 -2.62
N GLU A 366 9.27 -12.39 -2.72
CA GLU A 366 10.39 -13.22 -3.17
C GLU A 366 10.42 -13.29 -4.69
N LYS A 367 11.56 -12.97 -5.30
CA LYS A 367 11.79 -13.02 -6.75
C LYS A 367 13.15 -13.65 -7.03
N SER A 368 13.39 -13.96 -8.29
CA SER A 368 14.71 -14.41 -8.76
C SER A 368 15.19 -13.48 -9.86
N ILE A 369 16.46 -13.08 -9.79
CA ILE A 369 17.14 -12.38 -10.89
C ILE A 369 17.78 -13.46 -11.78
N PRO A 370 17.45 -13.51 -13.08
CA PRO A 370 18.10 -14.42 -14.01
C PRO A 370 19.60 -14.21 -14.01
N ALA A 371 20.39 -15.28 -13.98
CA ALA A 371 21.84 -15.13 -14.08
C ALA A 371 22.25 -14.65 -15.48
N ASP A 372 23.17 -13.69 -15.54
CA ASP A 372 23.63 -13.08 -16.81
C ASP A 372 24.40 -14.07 -17.70
N LYS A 373 24.90 -15.19 -17.14
CA LYS A 373 25.67 -16.20 -17.87
C LYS A 373 24.93 -17.53 -17.93
N LYS A 374 24.92 -18.14 -19.13
CA LYS A 374 24.46 -19.52 -19.35
C LYS A 374 25.21 -20.48 -18.42
N GLY A 375 24.51 -21.08 -17.46
CA GLY A 375 25.03 -22.08 -16.53
C GLY A 375 25.19 -21.60 -15.09
N GLU A 376 24.99 -20.31 -14.80
CA GLU A 376 24.88 -19.81 -13.43
C GLU A 376 23.44 -19.93 -12.93
N ALA A 377 23.27 -20.17 -11.62
CA ALA A 377 21.96 -20.29 -11.00
C ALA A 377 21.36 -18.90 -10.76
N ASP A 378 20.04 -18.77 -10.91
CA ASP A 378 19.32 -17.54 -10.64
C ASP A 378 19.54 -17.07 -9.19
N ILE A 379 19.71 -15.77 -9.02
CA ILE A 379 19.96 -15.17 -7.71
C ILE A 379 18.60 -14.94 -7.02
N SER A 380 18.37 -15.64 -5.92
CA SER A 380 17.16 -15.45 -5.11
C SER A 380 17.23 -14.16 -4.31
N ILE A 381 16.21 -13.31 -4.48
CA ILE A 381 16.12 -11.99 -3.85
C ILE A 381 14.80 -11.81 -3.07
N ILE A 382 14.83 -10.88 -2.13
CA ILE A 382 13.69 -10.43 -1.35
C ILE A 382 13.51 -8.92 -1.57
N GLN A 383 12.29 -8.51 -1.83
CA GLN A 383 11.84 -7.12 -1.90
C GLN A 383 10.86 -6.88 -0.74
N LEU A 384 11.09 -5.83 0.04
CA LEU A 384 10.24 -5.46 1.17
C LEU A 384 9.42 -4.26 0.77
N GLU A 385 8.12 -4.46 0.60
CA GLU A 385 7.21 -3.41 0.16
C GLU A 385 6.15 -3.13 1.23
N THR A 386 5.49 -1.98 1.10
CA THR A 386 4.31 -1.64 1.89
C THR A 386 3.17 -1.18 0.98
N ALA A 387 1.94 -1.31 1.46
CA ALA A 387 0.75 -0.91 0.73
C ALA A 387 0.13 0.34 1.36
N VAL A 388 -0.17 1.36 0.55
CA VAL A 388 -0.83 2.61 0.99
C VAL A 388 -2.13 2.34 1.76
N GLY A 389 -2.92 1.35 1.34
CA GLY A 389 -4.17 0.97 1.99
C GLY A 389 -4.01 0.44 3.41
N ALA A 390 -2.84 -0.11 3.75
CA ALA A 390 -2.54 -0.56 5.11
C ALA A 390 -2.43 0.60 6.11
N ALA A 391 -2.21 1.82 5.62
CA ALA A 391 -2.04 2.98 6.45
C ALA A 391 -3.35 3.46 7.12
N ILE A 392 -4.52 3.03 6.63
CA ILE A 392 -5.85 3.48 7.10
C ILE A 392 -6.00 3.51 8.63
N ARG A 393 -5.42 2.54 9.34
CA ARG A 393 -5.53 2.40 10.80
C ARG A 393 -4.82 3.49 11.62
N PHE A 394 -3.94 4.28 10.99
CA PHE A 394 -3.15 5.34 11.64
C PHE A 394 -3.80 6.73 11.52
N PHE A 395 -4.90 6.82 10.77
CA PHE A 395 -5.61 8.06 10.51
C PHE A 395 -6.89 8.14 11.36
N LYS A 396 -7.23 9.36 11.81
CA LYS A 396 -8.41 9.63 12.64
C LYS A 396 -9.64 9.80 11.74
N GLY A 397 -10.79 9.31 12.22
CA GLY A 397 -12.02 9.33 11.42
C GLY A 397 -11.92 8.52 10.13
N ALA A 398 -10.97 7.59 10.07
CA ALA A 398 -10.74 6.78 8.89
C ALA A 398 -11.88 5.79 8.69
N HIS A 399 -12.43 5.78 7.48
CA HIS A 399 -13.50 4.88 7.09
C HIS A 399 -13.37 4.54 5.60
N ALA A 400 -14.15 3.57 5.17
CA ALA A 400 -14.18 3.10 3.81
C ALA A 400 -15.60 3.22 3.25
N TRP A 401 -15.73 3.04 1.95
CA TRP A 401 -17.00 3.23 1.28
C TRP A 401 -17.10 2.36 0.01
N PRO A 402 -18.10 1.47 -0.12
CA PRO A 402 -18.44 0.87 -1.41
C PRO A 402 -18.83 1.91 -2.46
N ALA A 403 -17.99 2.09 -3.47
CA ALA A 403 -18.30 2.86 -4.67
C ALA A 403 -19.52 2.25 -5.37
N GLY A 404 -20.61 3.00 -5.40
CA GLY A 404 -21.90 2.60 -6.00
C GLY A 404 -22.04 3.01 -7.46
N HIS A 405 -21.04 2.68 -8.30
CA HIS A 405 -21.06 3.02 -9.72
C HIS A 405 -21.87 2.03 -10.55
#